data_AF-A0AA40EH51-F1
#
_entry.id   AF-A0AA40EH51-F1
#
_cell.length_a   1.000
_cell.length_b   1.000
_cell.length_c   1.000
_cell.angle_alpha   90.00
_cell.angle_beta   90.00
_cell.angle_gamma   90.00
#
_symmetry.space_group_name_H-M   'P 1'
#
loop_
_entity.id
_entity.type
_entity.pdbx_description
1 polymer ?
#
loop_
_entity_poly.entity_id
_entity_poly.type
_entity_poly.pdbx_seq_one_letter_code
_entity_poly.pdbx_strand_id
1 'polypeptide(L)'
;MSEVEECLDAIVANVKPPSNFETKFSAVETVRKIFKSVLMANGMVGHEVRKDAWGWEDRMVGLLGMFTEEELVKLCHWEMPGENGTVTWVEKLEELKRLADGYGIFEGLGEALEYLEGEGDEEEGEDEEGEEEEEGDDEGGVEGW
;
A
#
# COMPACT_ATOMS: atom_id res chain seq x y z
N MET A 1 -25.93 11.80 -3.33
CA MET A 1 -24.78 11.18 -4.01
C MET A 1 -24.25 12.22 -4.97
N SER A 2 -22.98 12.60 -4.84
CA SER A 2 -22.37 13.62 -5.70
C SER A 2 -22.02 13.03 -7.08
N GLU A 3 -21.85 13.87 -8.11
CA GLU A 3 -21.40 13.40 -9.45
C GLU A 3 -20.03 12.70 -9.38
N VAL A 4 -19.20 13.05 -8.39
CA VAL A 4 -17.89 12.41 -8.16
C VAL A 4 -18.06 11.02 -7.56
N GLU A 5 -18.97 10.84 -6.61
CA GLU A 5 -19.30 9.52 -6.07
C GLU A 5 -19.81 8.57 -7.16
N GLU A 6 -20.71 9.04 -8.03
CA GLU A 6 -21.21 8.25 -9.15
C GLU A 6 -20.08 7.86 -10.12
N CYS A 7 -19.14 8.77 -10.37
CA CYS A 7 -17.94 8.47 -11.15
C CYS A 7 -17.07 7.40 -10.48
N LEU A 8 -16.86 7.48 -9.17
CA LEU A 8 -16.08 6.51 -8.41
C LEU A 8 -16.76 5.13 -8.43
N ASP A 9 -18.06 5.07 -8.20
CA ASP A 9 -18.85 3.84 -8.25
C ASP A 9 -18.78 3.19 -9.65
N ALA A 10 -18.86 4.01 -10.71
CA ALA A 10 -18.73 3.54 -12.07
C ALA A 10 -17.35 2.94 -12.36
N ILE A 11 -16.27 3.53 -11.82
CA ILE A 11 -14.91 2.97 -11.96
C ILE A 11 -14.84 1.59 -11.29
N VAL A 12 -15.28 1.50 -10.03
CA VAL A 12 -15.24 0.24 -9.25
C VAL A 12 -16.06 -0.86 -9.94
N ALA A 13 -17.26 -0.54 -10.44
CA ALA A 13 -18.14 -1.50 -11.08
C ALA A 13 -17.58 -2.12 -12.39
N ASN A 14 -16.61 -1.46 -13.03
CA ASN A 14 -15.99 -1.95 -14.26
C ASN A 14 -14.77 -2.85 -14.01
N VAL A 15 -14.30 -2.97 -12.76
CA VAL A 15 -13.19 -3.84 -12.39
C VAL A 15 -13.73 -5.09 -11.70
N LYS A 16 -13.12 -6.24 -11.97
CA LYS A 16 -13.45 -7.51 -11.34
C LYS A 16 -12.16 -8.27 -11.02
N PRO A 17 -12.17 -9.23 -10.09
CA PRO A 17 -11.00 -10.07 -9.81
C PRO A 17 -10.34 -10.72 -11.06
N PRO A 18 -11.07 -11.22 -12.08
CA PRO A 18 -10.46 -11.77 -13.29
C PRO A 18 -9.97 -10.71 -14.31
N SER A 19 -10.14 -9.41 -14.06
CA SER A 19 -9.58 -8.37 -14.93
C SER A 19 -8.05 -8.48 -14.95
N ASN A 20 -7.41 -8.03 -16.04
CA ASN A 20 -5.94 -8.01 -16.08
C ASN A 20 -5.36 -6.89 -15.19
N PHE A 21 -4.09 -7.04 -14.81
CA PHE A 21 -3.34 -6.06 -14.02
C PHE A 21 -3.49 -4.62 -14.55
N GLU A 22 -3.38 -4.42 -15.86
CA GLU A 22 -3.42 -3.08 -16.48
C GLU A 22 -4.77 -2.38 -16.26
N THR A 23 -5.88 -3.13 -16.31
CA THR A 23 -7.23 -2.61 -16.04
C THR A 23 -7.38 -2.26 -14.57
N LYS A 24 -6.96 -3.16 -13.67
CA LYS A 24 -7.01 -2.92 -12.22
C LYS A 24 -6.16 -1.72 -11.83
N PHE A 25 -4.93 -1.65 -12.35
CA PHE A 25 -4.00 -0.55 -12.17
C PHE A 25 -4.57 0.77 -12.68
N SER A 26 -5.13 0.77 -13.90
CA SER A 26 -5.75 1.97 -14.47
C SER A 26 -6.87 2.49 -13.58
N ALA A 27 -7.69 1.62 -12.99
CA ALA A 27 -8.76 2.01 -12.09
C ALA A 27 -8.24 2.59 -10.77
N VAL A 28 -7.34 1.90 -10.06
CA VAL A 28 -6.82 2.36 -8.77
C VAL A 28 -6.02 3.66 -8.92
N GLU A 29 -5.26 3.82 -10.00
CA GLU A 29 -4.55 5.06 -10.31
C GLU A 29 -5.50 6.21 -10.66
N THR A 30 -6.63 5.91 -11.31
CA THR A 30 -7.66 6.91 -11.60
C THR A 30 -8.33 7.40 -10.32
N VAL A 31 -8.71 6.49 -9.41
CA VAL A 31 -9.26 6.84 -8.10
C VAL A 31 -8.26 7.68 -7.30
N ARG A 32 -6.99 7.27 -7.23
CA ARG A 32 -5.91 8.02 -6.55
C ARG A 32 -5.77 9.44 -7.11
N LYS A 33 -5.86 9.61 -8.44
CA LYS A 33 -5.83 10.93 -9.08
C LYS A 33 -7.05 11.78 -8.73
N ILE A 34 -8.25 11.20 -8.69
CA ILE A 34 -9.47 11.91 -8.27
C ILE A 34 -9.30 12.43 -6.85
N PHE A 35 -8.84 11.60 -5.91
CA PHE A 35 -8.58 12.01 -4.53
C PHE A 35 -7.56 13.14 -4.47
N LYS A 36 -6.44 13.02 -5.21
CA LYS A 36 -5.43 14.09 -5.28
C LYS A 36 -6.04 15.40 -5.81
N SER A 37 -6.85 15.33 -6.87
CA SER A 37 -7.51 16.51 -7.44
C SER A 37 -8.45 17.18 -6.44
N VAL A 38 -9.18 16.43 -5.63
CA VAL A 38 -10.08 16.97 -4.58
C VAL A 38 -9.28 17.63 -3.44
N LEU A 39 -8.17 17.04 -3.03
CA LEU A 39 -7.30 17.60 -1.99
C LEU A 39 -6.58 18.87 -2.45
N MET A 40 -6.22 18.94 -3.73
CA MET A 40 -5.58 20.10 -4.35
C MET A 40 -6.58 21.19 -4.78
N ALA A 41 -7.88 20.89 -4.79
CA ALA A 41 -8.91 21.86 -5.15
C ALA A 41 -8.99 22.99 -4.10
N ASN A 42 -8.89 24.22 -4.57
CA ASN A 42 -8.90 25.41 -3.73
C ASN A 42 -10.24 26.16 -3.79
N GLY A 43 -10.46 27.04 -2.81
CA GLY A 43 -11.67 27.86 -2.72
C GLY A 43 -12.92 27.10 -2.28
N MET A 44 -14.09 27.73 -2.49
CA MET A 44 -15.37 27.22 -2.00
C MET A 44 -15.73 25.86 -2.60
N VAL A 45 -15.46 25.64 -3.89
CA VAL A 45 -15.74 24.36 -4.55
C VAL A 45 -14.94 23.22 -3.92
N GLY A 46 -13.64 23.41 -3.71
CA GLY A 46 -12.81 22.39 -3.06
C GLY A 46 -13.26 22.12 -1.61
N HIS A 47 -13.67 23.15 -0.89
CA HIS A 47 -14.20 23.00 0.47
C HIS A 47 -15.50 22.20 0.50
N GLU A 48 -16.44 22.46 -0.41
CA GLU A 48 -17.71 21.71 -0.45
C GLU A 48 -17.49 20.27 -0.91
N VAL A 49 -16.68 20.01 -1.93
CA VAL A 49 -16.41 18.64 -2.41
C VAL A 49 -15.73 17.79 -1.34
N ARG A 50 -14.84 18.35 -0.52
CA ARG A 50 -14.20 17.62 0.58
C ARG A 50 -15.17 17.22 1.70
N LYS A 51 -16.27 17.95 1.92
CA LYS A 51 -17.29 17.56 2.90
C LYS A 51 -18.01 16.28 2.50
N ASP A 52 -18.20 16.09 1.20
CA ASP A 52 -18.88 14.92 0.64
C ASP A 52 -17.92 13.73 0.45
N ALA A 53 -16.63 13.89 0.74
CA ALA A 53 -15.59 12.92 0.42
C ALA A 53 -15.40 11.81 1.47
N TRP A 54 -16.19 11.80 2.54
CA TRP A 54 -16.08 10.84 3.63
C TRP A 54 -16.42 9.42 3.15
N GLY A 55 -15.53 8.44 3.40
CA GLY A 55 -15.74 7.04 3.01
C GLY A 55 -15.53 6.75 1.52
N TRP A 56 -14.95 7.68 0.77
CA TRP A 56 -14.58 7.39 -0.62
C TRP A 56 -13.41 6.41 -0.72
N GLU A 57 -12.53 6.43 0.28
CA GLU A 57 -11.37 5.55 0.41
C GLU A 57 -11.73 4.06 0.40
N ASP A 58 -12.91 3.69 0.88
CA ASP A 58 -13.42 2.30 0.86
C ASP A 58 -13.41 1.71 -0.56
N ARG A 59 -13.60 2.56 -1.58
CA ARG A 59 -13.55 2.16 -2.98
C ARG A 59 -12.13 1.85 -3.45
N MET A 60 -11.14 2.56 -2.91
CA MET A 60 -9.74 2.25 -3.17
C MET A 60 -9.36 0.92 -2.51
N VAL A 61 -9.73 0.70 -1.25
CA VAL A 61 -9.53 -0.58 -0.55
C VAL A 61 -10.21 -1.71 -1.32
N GLY A 62 -11.47 -1.52 -1.73
CA GLY A 62 -12.20 -2.49 -2.54
C GLY A 62 -11.56 -2.79 -3.89
N LEU A 63 -10.94 -1.81 -4.55
CA LEU A 63 -10.16 -2.02 -5.78
C LEU A 63 -8.87 -2.79 -5.52
N LEU A 64 -8.14 -2.48 -4.44
CA LEU A 64 -6.94 -3.21 -4.04
C LEU A 64 -7.26 -4.68 -3.73
N GLY A 65 -8.41 -4.94 -3.11
CA GLY A 65 -8.94 -6.29 -2.89
C GLY A 65 -9.25 -7.09 -4.16
N MET A 66 -9.21 -6.48 -5.35
CA MET A 66 -9.34 -7.20 -6.62
C MET A 66 -8.01 -7.69 -7.19
N PHE A 67 -6.87 -7.21 -6.68
CA PHE A 67 -5.54 -7.65 -7.11
C PHE A 67 -5.21 -9.00 -6.46
N THR A 68 -4.48 -9.85 -7.17
CA THR A 68 -3.81 -11.00 -6.52
C THR A 68 -2.59 -10.52 -5.74
N GLU A 69 -2.06 -11.34 -4.83
CA GLU A 69 -0.81 -11.05 -4.10
C GLU A 69 0.35 -10.70 -5.05
N GLU A 70 0.55 -11.48 -6.13
CA GLU A 70 1.57 -11.18 -7.15
C GLU A 70 1.35 -9.82 -7.82
N GLU A 71 0.09 -9.47 -8.09
CA GLU A 71 -0.26 -8.18 -8.68
C GLU A 71 -0.06 -7.01 -7.68
N LEU A 72 -0.29 -7.23 -6.38
CA LEU A 72 -0.02 -6.26 -5.33
C LEU A 72 1.49 -6.02 -5.16
N VAL A 73 2.30 -7.08 -5.12
CA VAL A 73 3.77 -6.95 -5.11
C VAL A 73 4.26 -6.18 -6.33
N LYS A 74 3.70 -6.48 -7.51
CA LYS A 74 3.98 -5.74 -8.74
C LYS A 74 3.56 -4.27 -8.64
N LEU A 75 2.40 -3.99 -8.05
CA LEU A 75 1.90 -2.63 -7.83
C LEU A 75 2.80 -1.83 -6.89
N CYS A 76 3.30 -2.44 -5.82
CA CYS A 76 4.18 -1.80 -4.83
C CYS A 76 5.46 -1.26 -5.47
N HIS A 77 6.04 -2.04 -6.38
CA HIS A 77 7.27 -1.71 -7.11
C HIS A 77 6.99 -1.00 -8.44
N TRP A 78 5.73 -0.63 -8.73
CA TRP A 78 5.37 -0.05 -10.01
C TRP A 78 5.88 1.38 -10.13
N GLU A 79 6.89 1.57 -10.97
CA GLU A 79 7.52 2.85 -11.24
C GLU A 79 6.62 3.78 -12.07
N MET A 80 6.57 5.05 -11.65
CA MET A 80 5.74 6.10 -12.20
C MET A 80 6.53 7.41 -12.33
N PRO A 81 6.18 8.29 -13.29
CA PRO A 81 6.77 9.62 -13.36
C PRO A 81 6.44 10.45 -12.11
N GLY A 82 7.46 11.04 -11.49
CA GLY A 82 7.39 12.00 -10.40
C GLY A 82 8.01 13.35 -10.78
N GLU A 83 7.91 14.36 -9.91
CA GLU A 83 8.44 15.71 -10.19
C GLU A 83 9.97 15.74 -10.32
N ASN A 84 10.68 14.88 -9.58
CA ASN A 84 12.14 14.85 -9.52
C ASN A 84 12.76 13.54 -10.05
N GLY A 85 12.02 12.79 -10.87
CA GLY A 85 12.48 11.51 -11.42
C GLY A 85 11.39 10.46 -11.42
N THR A 86 11.77 9.21 -11.15
CA THR A 86 10.84 8.09 -11.00
C THR A 86 10.48 7.93 -9.52
N VAL A 87 9.20 7.64 -9.26
CA VAL A 87 8.69 7.28 -7.93
C VAL A 87 7.85 6.02 -8.05
N THR A 88 7.77 5.23 -7.00
CA THR A 88 6.86 4.09 -6.94
C THR A 88 5.41 4.53 -6.79
N TRP A 89 4.47 3.64 -7.10
CA TRP A 89 3.05 3.89 -6.89
C TRP A 89 2.72 4.04 -5.41
N VAL A 90 3.35 3.27 -4.52
CA VAL A 90 3.17 3.35 -3.06
C VAL A 90 3.61 4.73 -2.53
N GLU A 91 4.76 5.26 -2.94
CA GLU A 91 5.18 6.61 -2.54
C GLU A 91 4.14 7.69 -2.94
N LYS A 92 3.44 7.51 -4.06
CA LYS A 92 2.35 8.41 -4.46
C LYS A 92 1.09 8.24 -3.62
N LEU A 93 0.83 7.05 -3.09
CA LEU A 93 -0.26 6.81 -2.16
C LEU A 93 0.06 7.40 -0.78
N GLU A 94 1.30 7.29 -0.31
CA GLU A 94 1.79 7.94 0.91
C GLU A 94 1.73 9.48 0.82
N GLU A 95 2.14 10.06 -0.32
CA GLU A 95 1.96 11.48 -0.60
C GLU A 95 0.49 11.89 -0.49
N LEU A 96 -0.41 11.10 -1.09
CA LEU A 96 -1.84 11.34 -1.03
C LEU A 96 -2.36 11.28 0.40
N LYS A 97 -1.97 10.28 1.19
CA LYS A 97 -2.35 10.18 2.60
C LYS A 97 -1.90 11.41 3.38
N ARG A 98 -0.65 11.85 3.24
CA ARG A 98 -0.14 13.06 3.92
C ARG A 98 -0.94 14.32 3.57
N LEU A 99 -1.38 14.43 2.31
CA LEU A 99 -2.27 15.52 1.90
C LEU A 99 -3.65 15.40 2.56
N ALA A 100 -4.19 14.19 2.63
CA ALA A 100 -5.50 13.90 3.20
C ALA A 100 -5.54 14.14 4.72
N ASP A 101 -4.49 13.77 5.45
CA ASP A 101 -4.30 14.04 6.87
C ASP A 101 -4.40 15.55 7.18
N GLY A 102 -3.93 16.42 6.26
CA GLY A 102 -4.04 17.87 6.39
C GLY A 102 -5.47 18.42 6.36
N TYR A 103 -6.44 17.62 5.90
CA TYR A 103 -7.86 17.98 5.85
C TYR A 103 -8.74 17.10 6.76
N GLY A 104 -8.19 16.04 7.37
CA GLY A 104 -8.95 15.10 8.19
C GLY A 104 -9.99 14.31 7.39
N ILE A 105 -9.65 13.89 6.17
CA ILE A 105 -10.49 13.04 5.30
C ILE A 105 -9.66 11.89 4.73
N PHE A 106 -10.33 10.86 4.18
CA PHE A 106 -9.69 9.65 3.67
C PHE A 106 -8.86 8.89 4.71
N GLU A 107 -9.39 8.74 5.93
CA GLU A 107 -8.68 8.11 7.04
C GLU A 107 -8.32 6.64 6.75
N GLY A 108 -9.15 5.94 5.96
CA GLY A 108 -8.88 4.56 5.50
C GLY A 108 -7.78 4.42 4.43
N LEU A 109 -7.10 5.51 4.03
CA LEU A 109 -5.87 5.37 3.23
C LEU A 109 -4.73 4.69 4.01
N GLY A 110 -4.78 4.68 5.34
CA GLY A 110 -3.88 3.88 6.17
C GLY A 110 -4.06 2.39 5.92
N GLU A 111 -5.32 1.92 5.97
CA GLU A 111 -5.67 0.52 5.67
C GLU A 111 -5.24 0.12 4.25
N ALA A 112 -5.41 1.01 3.27
CA ALA A 112 -4.96 0.77 1.90
C ALA A 112 -3.42 0.58 1.79
N LEU A 113 -2.64 1.26 2.63
CA LEU A 113 -1.18 1.11 2.69
C LEU A 113 -0.79 -0.17 3.45
N GLU A 114 -1.42 -0.47 4.58
CA GLU A 114 -1.22 -1.71 5.34
C GLU A 114 -1.52 -2.94 4.45
N TYR A 115 -2.57 -2.87 3.64
CA TYR A 115 -2.93 -3.91 2.67
C TYR A 115 -1.84 -4.14 1.60
N LEU A 116 -1.00 -3.15 1.31
CA LEU A 116 0.08 -3.24 0.33
C LEU A 116 1.41 -3.69 0.94
N GLU A 117 1.66 -3.34 2.20
CA GLU A 117 2.84 -3.77 2.95
C GLU A 117 2.77 -5.28 3.30
N GLY A 118 1.58 -5.88 3.18
CA GLY A 118 1.29 -7.24 3.61
C GLY A 118 1.06 -7.26 5.11
N GLU A 119 0.12 -8.07 5.59
CA GLU A 119 0.14 -8.49 6.99
C GLU A 119 1.58 -8.94 7.27
N GLY A 120 2.28 -8.19 8.13
CA GLY A 120 3.69 -8.41 8.40
C GLY A 120 3.91 -9.88 8.65
N ASP A 121 4.80 -10.46 7.84
CA ASP A 121 5.36 -11.79 8.01
C ASP A 121 6.02 -11.84 9.40
N GLU A 122 5.21 -12.09 10.43
CA GLU A 122 5.65 -12.62 11.71
C GLU A 122 6.10 -14.06 11.43
N GLU A 123 7.24 -14.22 10.74
CA GLU A 123 8.03 -15.43 10.93
C GLU A 123 8.50 -15.40 12.40
N GLU A 124 7.68 -15.96 13.29
CA GLU A 124 8.11 -16.49 14.58
C GLU A 124 9.15 -17.57 14.30
N GLY A 125 10.40 -17.15 14.14
CA GLY A 125 11.56 -18.01 14.25
C GLY A 125 11.71 -18.46 15.70
N GLU A 126 10.89 -19.43 16.11
CA GLU A 126 11.26 -20.36 17.16
C GLU A 126 12.45 -21.18 16.63
N ASP A 127 13.66 -20.86 17.07
CA ASP A 127 14.71 -21.86 17.12
C ASP A 127 15.35 -21.86 18.51
N GLU A 128 15.24 -23.04 19.09
CA GLU A 128 15.36 -23.38 20.50
C GLU A 128 16.76 -23.12 21.08
N GLU A 129 16.77 -22.79 22.38
CA GLU A 129 17.95 -22.86 23.22
C GLU A 129 18.57 -24.27 23.15
N GLY A 130 19.80 -24.36 22.66
CA GLY A 130 20.62 -25.58 22.66
C GLY A 130 21.85 -25.37 23.54
N GLU A 131 21.82 -26.02 24.69
CA GLU A 131 22.72 -25.90 25.84
C GLU A 131 24.23 -26.11 25.53
N GLU A 132 25.06 -25.36 26.25
CA GLU A 132 26.49 -25.56 26.36
C GLU A 132 26.79 -26.89 27.09
N GLU A 133 27.54 -27.79 26.46
CA GLU A 133 28.23 -28.88 27.17
C GLU A 133 29.74 -28.77 26.96
N GLU A 134 30.45 -28.52 28.06
CA GLU A 134 31.90 -28.65 28.20
C GLU A 134 32.33 -30.11 28.06
N GLU A 135 33.39 -30.37 27.28
CA GLU A 135 34.22 -31.56 27.48
C GLU A 135 35.72 -31.22 27.48
N GLY A 136 36.30 -31.27 28.69
CA GLY A 136 37.25 -32.33 29.05
C GLY A 136 38.56 -32.48 28.27
N ASP A 137 39.64 -31.98 28.89
CA ASP A 137 40.99 -32.57 29.04
C ASP A 137 41.33 -33.86 28.24
N ASP A 138 42.37 -33.81 27.40
CA ASP A 138 43.20 -34.99 27.08
C ASP A 138 44.68 -34.60 26.87
N GLU A 139 45.54 -35.24 27.67
CA GLU A 139 46.99 -35.14 27.66
C GLU A 139 47.62 -35.94 26.51
N GLY A 140 48.68 -35.39 25.90
CA GLY A 140 49.84 -36.19 25.51
C GLY A 140 50.15 -36.27 24.01
N GLY A 141 51.42 -36.03 23.66
CA GLY A 141 51.94 -36.33 22.32
C GLY A 141 53.19 -35.57 21.93
N VAL A 142 54.33 -35.94 22.51
CA VAL A 142 55.69 -35.57 22.07
C VAL A 142 55.95 -35.99 20.63
N GLU A 143 56.50 -35.12 19.75
CA GLU A 143 57.46 -35.51 18.71
C GLU A 143 58.34 -34.31 18.31
N GLY A 144 59.64 -34.45 18.52
CA GLY A 144 60.63 -33.47 18.07
C GLY A 144 62.04 -33.96 18.37
N TRP A 145 62.59 -34.77 17.48
CA TRP A 145 63.99 -34.80 16.99
C TRP A 145 64.05 -35.57 15.67
#